data_AF-A0AAP0B2H4-F1
#
_entry.id   AF-A0AAP0B2H4-F1
#
_cell.length_a   1.000
_cell.length_b   1.000
_cell.length_c   1.000
_cell.angle_alpha   90.00
_cell.angle_beta   90.00
_cell.angle_gamma   90.00
#
_symmetry.space_group_name_H-M   'P 1'
#
loop_
_entity.id
_entity.type
_entity.pdbx_description
1 polymer ?
#
loop_
_entity_poly.entity_id
_entity_poly.type
_entity_poly.pdbx_seq_one_letter_code
_entity_poly.pdbx_strand_id
1 'polypeptide(L)'
;MAATVAAVTATVVPFPFYYLLWNYPQAWVNLCGKGVDPSHRMAQISHALKLVQVISLLSVARFSWPPWYCIILFASGQYLNFMVYHLLGEGGTYYGIRFGKNIPWVREFPFGHIKDPQYVGSILSLLGCSSIVPIPYILLWMLGYMLMMFVESNEDPSTRAKLLA
;
A
#
# COMPACT_ATOMS: atom_id res chain seq x y z
N MET A 1 -5.77 -22.66 -15.09
CA MET A 1 -6.09 -21.46 -15.89
C MET A 1 -6.95 -20.47 -15.11
N ALA A 2 -8.13 -20.86 -14.61
CA ALA A 2 -9.01 -19.97 -13.83
C ALA A 2 -8.34 -19.36 -12.57
N ALA A 3 -7.68 -20.17 -11.74
CA ALA A 3 -6.98 -19.69 -10.54
C ALA A 3 -5.85 -18.69 -10.86
N THR A 4 -5.09 -18.93 -11.92
CA THR A 4 -4.05 -18.02 -12.41
C THR A 4 -4.62 -16.67 -12.84
N VAL A 5 -5.71 -16.69 -13.64
CA VAL A 5 -6.38 -15.46 -14.08
C VAL A 5 -6.94 -14.70 -12.88
N ALA A 6 -7.59 -15.39 -11.94
CA ALA A 6 -8.10 -14.78 -10.72
C ALA A 6 -6.98 -14.14 -9.88
N ALA A 7 -5.85 -14.82 -9.70
CA ALA A 7 -4.69 -14.30 -8.98
C ALA A 7 -4.09 -13.06 -9.65
N VAL A 8 -3.87 -13.08 -10.96
CA VAL A 8 -3.38 -11.92 -11.72
C VAL A 8 -4.33 -10.74 -11.58
N THR A 9 -5.62 -10.95 -11.82
CA THR A 9 -6.64 -9.89 -11.72
C THR A 9 -6.70 -9.32 -10.30
N ALA A 10 -6.81 -10.18 -9.29
CA ALA A 10 -6.86 -9.77 -7.90
C ALA A 10 -5.61 -8.96 -7.49
N THR A 11 -4.42 -9.38 -7.92
CA THR A 11 -3.16 -8.65 -7.66
C THR A 11 -3.21 -7.23 -8.25
N VAL A 12 -3.78 -7.04 -9.44
CA VAL A 12 -3.76 -5.74 -10.13
C VAL A 12 -4.85 -4.77 -9.66
N VAL A 13 -6.06 -5.27 -9.32
CA VAL A 13 -7.25 -4.44 -9.02
C VAL A 13 -7.03 -3.27 -8.05
N PRO A 14 -6.20 -3.36 -6.99
CA PRO A 14 -6.06 -2.24 -6.05
C PRO A 14 -5.33 -1.04 -6.65
N PHE A 15 -4.45 -1.24 -7.64
CA PHE A 15 -3.66 -0.13 -8.19
C PHE A 15 -4.50 0.85 -9.01
N PRO A 16 -5.42 0.43 -9.89
CA PRO A 16 -6.41 1.34 -10.47
C PRO A 16 -7.25 2.07 -9.41
N PHE A 17 -7.65 1.40 -8.32
CA PHE A 17 -8.37 2.05 -7.24
C PHE A 17 -7.54 3.18 -6.59
N TYR A 18 -6.30 2.88 -6.19
CA TYR A 18 -5.39 3.90 -5.66
C TYR A 18 -5.11 5.03 -6.64
N TYR A 19 -4.87 4.69 -7.91
CA TYR A 19 -4.65 5.67 -8.97
C TYR A 19 -5.83 6.63 -9.14
N LEU A 20 -7.07 6.11 -9.14
CA LEU A 20 -8.27 6.94 -9.26
C LEU A 20 -8.45 7.87 -8.05
N LEU A 21 -8.23 7.35 -6.85
CA LEU A 21 -8.32 8.14 -5.61
C LEU A 21 -7.22 9.21 -5.55
N TRP A 22 -6.03 8.91 -6.06
CA TRP A 22 -4.92 9.85 -6.15
C TRP A 22 -5.21 11.00 -7.12
N ASN A 23 -5.72 10.69 -8.32
CA ASN A 23 -5.92 11.67 -9.40
C ASN A 23 -7.25 12.42 -9.32
N TYR A 24 -8.29 11.83 -8.70
CA TYR A 24 -9.62 12.43 -8.57
C TYR A 24 -10.11 12.46 -7.12
N PRO A 25 -9.35 13.04 -6.18
CA PRO A 25 -9.67 12.97 -4.75
C PRO A 25 -11.01 13.64 -4.41
N GLN A 26 -11.36 14.76 -5.06
CA GLN A 26 -12.64 15.43 -4.79
C GLN A 26 -13.83 14.59 -5.26
N ALA A 27 -13.71 13.86 -6.37
CA ALA A 27 -14.76 12.94 -6.82
C ALA A 27 -14.98 11.82 -5.78
N TRP A 28 -13.90 11.30 -5.18
CA TRP A 28 -13.97 10.34 -4.09
C TRP A 28 -14.62 10.91 -2.83
N VAL A 29 -14.23 12.13 -2.41
CA VAL A 29 -14.84 12.83 -1.27
C VAL A 29 -16.34 13.03 -1.49
N ASN A 30 -16.73 13.46 -2.69
CA ASN A 30 -18.14 13.67 -3.04
C ASN A 30 -18.91 12.33 -3.06
N LEU A 31 -18.30 11.25 -3.55
CA LEU A 31 -18.89 9.91 -3.57
C LEU A 31 -19.09 9.35 -2.16
N CYS A 32 -18.15 9.58 -1.24
CA CYS A 32 -18.28 9.18 0.17
C CYS A 32 -19.48 9.86 0.85
N GLY A 33 -19.77 11.10 0.46
CA GLY A 33 -20.88 11.88 0.99
C GLY A 33 -20.58 12.57 2.33
N LYS A 34 -21.55 13.33 2.83
CA LYS A 34 -21.39 14.13 4.05
C LYS A 34 -21.29 13.24 5.30
N GLY A 35 -20.40 13.60 6.22
CA GLY A 35 -20.22 12.91 7.50
C GLY A 35 -19.46 11.60 7.42
N VAL A 36 -19.01 11.21 6.23
CA VAL A 36 -18.20 10.00 6.02
C VAL A 36 -16.75 10.41 5.84
N ASP A 37 -15.86 9.84 6.64
CA ASP A 37 -14.42 10.04 6.49
C ASP A 37 -13.89 9.31 5.24
N PRO A 38 -13.42 10.04 4.20
CA PRO A 38 -12.98 9.43 2.95
C PRO A 38 -11.72 8.56 3.10
N SER A 39 -10.83 8.88 4.05
CA SER A 39 -9.66 8.04 4.35
C SER A 39 -10.08 6.74 5.00
N HIS A 40 -11.04 6.79 5.92
CA HIS A 40 -11.54 5.59 6.58
C HIS A 40 -12.24 4.64 5.61
N ARG A 41 -13.07 5.19 4.71
CA ARG A 41 -13.70 4.37 3.65
C ARG A 41 -12.69 3.80 2.69
N MET A 42 -11.69 4.60 2.28
CA MET A 42 -10.58 4.10 1.48
C MET A 42 -9.85 2.95 2.20
N ALA A 43 -9.59 3.07 3.51
CA ALA A 43 -8.94 2.04 4.32
C ALA A 43 -9.74 0.73 4.32
N GLN A 44 -11.05 0.81 4.58
CA GLN A 44 -11.93 -0.36 4.57
C GLN A 44 -11.91 -1.11 3.22
N ILE A 45 -12.05 -0.37 2.11
CA ILE A 45 -12.01 -0.94 0.77
C ILE A 45 -10.62 -1.51 0.48
N SER A 46 -9.56 -0.80 0.86
CA SER A 46 -8.18 -1.26 0.70
C SER A 46 -7.90 -2.56 1.45
N HIS A 47 -8.40 -2.71 2.68
CA HIS A 47 -8.27 -3.94 3.45
C HIS A 47 -9.05 -5.09 2.82
N ALA A 48 -10.27 -4.85 2.33
CA ALA A 48 -11.04 -5.86 1.60
C ALA A 48 -10.32 -6.30 0.32
N LEU A 49 -9.80 -5.35 -0.46
CA LEU A 49 -9.01 -5.62 -1.65
C LEU A 49 -7.71 -6.37 -1.33
N LYS A 50 -7.01 -5.99 -0.25
CA LYS A 50 -5.81 -6.68 0.22
C LYS A 50 -6.10 -8.12 0.64
N LEU A 51 -7.23 -8.36 1.31
CA LEU A 51 -7.68 -9.70 1.68
C LEU A 51 -7.92 -10.55 0.43
N VAL A 52 -8.60 -10.00 -0.59
CA VAL A 52 -8.80 -10.67 -1.88
C VAL A 52 -7.46 -10.97 -2.58
N GLN A 53 -6.50 -10.03 -2.56
CA GLN A 53 -5.15 -10.26 -3.07
C GLN A 53 -4.47 -11.44 -2.36
N VAL A 54 -4.49 -11.47 -1.02
CA VAL A 54 -3.86 -12.52 -0.21
C VAL A 54 -4.52 -13.88 -0.48
N ILE A 55 -5.86 -13.96 -0.44
CA ILE A 55 -6.58 -15.21 -0.72
C ILE A 55 -6.25 -15.73 -2.12
N SER A 56 -6.19 -14.83 -3.10
CA SER A 56 -5.90 -15.21 -4.48
C SER A 56 -4.45 -15.66 -4.66
N LEU A 57 -3.48 -15.06 -3.97
CA LEU A 57 -2.11 -15.56 -3.93
C LEU A 57 -1.99 -16.92 -3.23
N LEU A 58 -2.72 -17.14 -2.14
CA LEU A 58 -2.75 -18.44 -1.45
C LEU A 58 -3.25 -19.56 -2.37
N SER A 59 -4.16 -19.26 -3.32
CA SER A 59 -4.64 -20.23 -4.30
C SER A 59 -3.56 -20.74 -5.28
N VAL A 60 -2.46 -20.01 -5.43
CA VAL A 60 -1.32 -20.35 -6.31
C VAL A 60 -0.03 -20.58 -5.52
N ALA A 61 -0.08 -20.53 -4.19
CA ALA A 61 1.06 -20.70 -3.32
C ALA A 61 1.55 -22.16 -3.32
N ARG A 62 2.85 -22.32 -3.12
CA ARG A 62 3.53 -23.60 -2.92
C ARG A 62 4.16 -23.56 -1.54
N PHE A 63 3.50 -24.18 -0.57
CA PHE A 63 3.99 -24.14 0.81
C PHE A 63 5.30 -24.89 0.94
N SER A 64 6.32 -24.18 1.39
CA SER A 64 7.62 -24.71 1.78
C SER A 64 8.09 -24.00 3.04
N TRP A 65 9.08 -24.56 3.72
CA TRP A 65 9.67 -23.86 4.85
C TRP A 65 10.52 -22.68 4.33
N PRO A 66 10.29 -21.44 4.80
CA PRO A 66 10.99 -20.29 4.27
C PRO A 66 12.43 -20.30 4.80
N PRO A 67 13.41 -19.98 3.95
CA PRO A 67 14.76 -19.69 4.40
C PRO A 67 14.78 -18.54 5.42
N TRP A 68 15.80 -18.50 6.28
CA TRP A 68 15.91 -17.48 7.33
C TRP A 68 15.87 -16.04 6.79
N TYR A 69 16.44 -15.79 5.60
CA TYR A 69 16.45 -14.46 4.99
C TYR A 69 15.04 -14.01 4.55
N CYS A 70 14.17 -14.95 4.15
CA CYS A 70 12.77 -14.65 3.83
C CYS A 70 12.02 -14.14 5.06
N ILE A 71 12.29 -14.72 6.23
CA ILE A 71 11.71 -14.29 7.51
C ILE A 71 12.19 -12.89 7.86
N ILE A 72 13.49 -12.61 7.74
CA ILE A 72 14.06 -11.28 8.02
C ILE A 72 13.45 -10.23 7.08
N LEU A 73 13.41 -10.50 5.77
CA LEU A 73 12.80 -9.59 4.78
C LEU A 73 11.34 -9.29 5.12
N PHE A 74 10.57 -10.33 5.44
CA PHE A 74 9.17 -10.16 5.82
C PHE A 74 9.02 -9.33 7.10
N ALA A 75 9.78 -9.66 8.14
CA ALA A 75 9.73 -8.96 9.43
C ALA A 75 10.14 -7.49 9.30
N SER A 76 11.23 -7.20 8.58
CA SER A 76 11.66 -5.82 8.30
C SER A 76 10.61 -5.06 7.49
N GLY A 77 10.00 -5.71 6.50
CA GLY A 77 8.94 -5.10 5.70
C GLY A 77 7.70 -4.76 6.52
N GLN A 78 7.25 -5.68 7.38
CA GLN A 78 6.14 -5.46 8.30
C GLN A 78 6.46 -4.38 9.34
N TYR A 79 7.68 -4.35 9.86
CA TYR A 79 8.12 -3.30 10.79
C TYR A 79 8.02 -1.90 10.16
N LEU A 80 8.48 -1.73 8.92
CA LEU A 80 8.35 -0.46 8.20
C LEU A 80 6.88 -0.04 8.04
N ASN A 81 6.02 -0.97 7.59
CA ASN A 81 4.59 -0.70 7.43
C ASN A 81 3.91 -0.35 8.75
N PHE A 82 4.26 -1.06 9.82
CA PHE A 82 3.77 -0.78 11.17
C PHE A 82 4.18 0.62 11.62
N MET A 83 5.46 0.99 11.47
CA MET A 83 5.95 2.31 11.87
C MET A 83 5.29 3.44 11.08
N VAL A 84 5.07 3.26 9.76
CA VAL A 84 4.31 4.22 8.95
C VAL A 84 2.91 4.43 9.53
N TYR A 85 2.17 3.34 9.77
CA TYR A 85 0.81 3.43 10.29
C TYR A 85 0.77 3.99 11.72
N HIS A 86 1.74 3.63 12.55
CA HIS A 86 1.85 4.13 13.92
C HIS A 86 2.06 5.64 13.97
N LEU A 87 2.91 6.17 13.08
CA LEU A 87 3.28 7.60 13.08
C LEU A 87 2.27 8.48 12.32
N LEU A 88 1.74 8.02 11.19
CA LEU A 88 0.82 8.79 10.34
C LEU A 88 -0.66 8.51 10.61
N GLY A 89 -0.96 7.39 11.26
CA GLY A 89 -2.31 6.87 11.42
C GLY A 89 -2.98 6.53 10.08
N GLU A 90 -4.27 6.22 10.17
CA GLU A 90 -5.10 5.92 8.99
C GLU A 90 -5.18 7.11 8.03
N GLY A 91 -5.32 8.33 8.56
CA GLY A 91 -5.42 9.55 7.76
C GLY A 91 -4.20 9.80 6.88
N GLY A 92 -2.99 9.70 7.42
CA GLY A 92 -1.79 9.90 6.60
C GLY A 92 -1.46 8.71 5.70
N THR A 93 -1.90 7.50 6.05
CA THR A 93 -1.71 6.30 5.23
C THR A 93 -2.68 6.24 4.03
N TYR A 94 -3.91 6.74 4.20
CA TYR A 94 -4.98 6.66 3.21
C TYR A 94 -5.38 8.05 2.70
N TYR A 95 -4.41 8.73 2.08
CA TYR A 95 -4.57 9.97 1.31
C TYR A 95 -5.30 11.12 2.00
N GLY A 96 -5.24 11.20 3.34
CA GLY A 96 -5.96 12.20 4.11
C GLY A 96 -5.70 13.63 3.65
N ILE A 97 -4.44 13.98 3.33
CA ILE A 97 -4.09 15.31 2.81
C ILE A 97 -4.86 15.63 1.53
N ARG A 98 -4.95 14.67 0.59
CA ARG A 98 -5.70 14.83 -0.66
C ARG A 98 -7.20 14.94 -0.43
N PHE A 99 -7.70 14.33 0.64
CA PHE A 99 -9.09 14.42 1.05
C PHE A 99 -9.37 15.62 1.98
N GLY A 100 -8.41 16.54 2.13
CA GLY A 100 -8.58 17.80 2.87
C GLY A 100 -8.31 17.71 4.38
N LYS A 101 -7.69 16.62 4.86
CA LYS A 101 -7.26 16.49 6.26
C LYS A 101 -5.92 17.16 6.50
N ASN A 102 -5.75 17.71 7.70
CA ASN A 102 -4.45 18.17 8.17
C ASN A 102 -3.67 16.97 8.76
N ILE A 103 -2.61 16.55 8.06
CA ILE A 103 -1.72 15.48 8.51
C ILE A 103 -0.35 16.10 8.84
N PRO A 104 0.24 15.80 10.01
CA PRO A 104 1.55 16.33 10.38
C PRO A 104 2.67 15.77 9.49
N TRP A 105 3.67 16.60 9.24
CA TRP A 105 4.93 16.15 8.64
C TRP A 105 5.80 15.44 9.69
N VAL A 106 6.04 14.14 9.50
CA VAL A 106 6.81 13.25 10.40
C VAL A 106 8.25 13.09 9.90
N ARG A 107 9.23 13.05 10.81
CA ARG A 107 10.66 12.85 10.48
C ARG A 107 11.30 11.67 11.20
N GLU A 108 10.57 11.07 12.13
CA GLU A 108 10.94 9.88 12.88
C GLU A 108 11.10 8.70 11.91
N PHE A 109 12.01 7.78 12.24
CA PHE A 109 12.21 6.58 11.45
C PHE A 109 10.87 5.83 11.25
N PRO A 110 10.53 5.41 10.01
CA PRO A 110 11.38 5.33 8.82
C PRO A 110 11.41 6.60 7.94
N PHE A 111 10.62 7.62 8.27
CA PHE A 111 10.65 8.90 7.57
C PHE A 111 12.01 9.59 7.78
N GLY A 112 12.40 10.45 6.84
CA GLY A 112 13.72 11.10 6.84
C GLY A 112 14.90 10.22 6.40
N HIS A 113 14.75 8.89 6.41
CA HIS A 113 15.80 7.94 6.00
C HIS A 113 15.44 7.18 4.73
N ILE A 114 14.17 6.80 4.59
CA ILE A 114 13.68 5.98 3.48
C ILE A 114 12.62 6.79 2.74
N LYS A 115 12.79 6.90 1.41
CA LYS A 115 11.74 7.44 0.55
C LYS A 115 10.64 6.37 0.41
N ASP A 116 9.39 6.78 0.58
CA ASP A 116 8.21 5.91 0.40
C ASP A 116 8.27 4.63 1.28
N PRO A 117 8.48 4.76 2.60
CA PRO A 117 8.79 3.63 3.49
C PRO A 117 7.71 2.55 3.53
N GLN A 118 6.45 2.90 3.27
CA GLN A 118 5.35 1.94 3.19
C GLN A 118 5.46 1.04 1.95
N TYR A 119 5.80 1.62 0.81
CA TYR A 119 6.00 0.85 -0.42
C TYR A 119 7.25 -0.03 -0.31
N VAL A 120 8.34 0.50 0.24
CA VAL A 120 9.55 -0.28 0.55
C VAL A 120 9.23 -1.44 1.49
N GLY A 121 8.52 -1.19 2.59
CA GLY A 121 8.11 -2.23 3.54
C GLY A 121 7.23 -3.31 2.90
N SER A 122 6.31 -2.89 2.03
CA SER A 122 5.45 -3.80 1.28
C SER A 122 6.22 -4.65 0.27
N ILE A 123 7.20 -4.07 -0.43
CA ILE A 123 8.10 -4.80 -1.35
C ILE A 123 8.95 -5.82 -0.59
N LEU A 124 9.56 -5.43 0.53
CA LEU A 124 10.33 -6.36 1.38
C LEU A 124 9.47 -7.52 1.88
N SER A 125 8.22 -7.24 2.25
CA SER A 125 7.26 -8.27 2.66
C SER A 125 6.97 -9.26 1.53
N LEU A 126 6.78 -8.78 0.30
CA LEU A 126 6.56 -9.64 -0.87
C LEU A 126 7.79 -10.49 -1.19
N LEU A 127 8.99 -9.92 -1.14
CA LEU A 127 10.24 -10.66 -1.32
C LEU A 127 10.43 -11.72 -0.23
N GLY A 128 10.04 -11.43 1.02
CA GLY A 128 10.00 -12.41 2.09
C GLY A 128 9.08 -13.61 1.80
N CYS A 129 8.06 -13.43 0.97
CA CYS A 129 7.15 -14.50 0.55
C CYS A 129 7.66 -15.30 -0.66
N SER A 130 8.85 -15.04 -1.20
CA SER A 130 9.33 -15.65 -2.46
C SER A 130 9.54 -17.16 -2.41
N SER A 131 9.70 -17.74 -1.23
CA SER A 131 9.76 -19.20 -1.06
C SER A 131 8.39 -19.87 -1.16
N ILE A 132 7.31 -19.13 -0.92
CA ILE A 132 5.93 -19.66 -0.86
C ILE A 132 5.12 -19.24 -2.09
N VAL A 133 5.29 -18.00 -2.56
CA VAL A 133 4.52 -17.46 -3.69
C VAL A 133 5.39 -17.46 -4.95
N PRO A 134 4.87 -17.95 -6.10
CA PRO A 134 5.64 -17.92 -7.33
C PRO A 134 6.04 -16.50 -7.74
N ILE A 135 7.32 -16.35 -8.13
CA ILE A 135 7.95 -15.07 -8.46
C ILE A 135 7.15 -14.17 -9.42
N PRO A 136 6.49 -14.68 -10.49
CA PRO A 136 5.73 -13.81 -11.40
C PRO A 136 4.63 -12.98 -10.69
N TYR A 137 3.94 -13.55 -9.69
CA TYR A 137 2.91 -12.82 -8.95
C TYR A 137 3.50 -11.78 -8.01
N ILE A 138 4.66 -12.07 -7.41
CA ILE A 138 5.42 -11.12 -6.59
C ILE A 138 5.86 -9.93 -7.45
N LEU A 139 6.47 -10.20 -8.61
CA LEU A 139 6.94 -9.15 -9.53
C LEU A 139 5.77 -8.29 -10.03
N LEU A 140 4.63 -8.90 -10.37
CA LEU A 140 3.44 -8.17 -10.79
C LEU A 140 2.93 -7.22 -9.69
N TRP A 141 2.89 -7.68 -8.45
CA TRP A 141 2.49 -6.84 -7.32
C TRP A 141 3.51 -5.71 -7.09
N MET A 142 4.81 -6.02 -7.12
CA MET A 142 5.87 -5.02 -7.00
C MET A 142 5.80 -3.96 -8.10
N LEU A 143 5.47 -4.33 -9.34
CA LEU A 143 5.25 -3.39 -10.44
C LEU A 143 4.13 -2.41 -10.13
N GLY A 144 3.03 -2.87 -9.53
CA GLY A 144 1.96 -1.98 -9.10
C GLY A 144 2.39 -1.01 -7.99
N TYR A 145 3.23 -1.45 -7.05
CA TYR A 145 3.81 -0.54 -6.06
C TYR A 145 4.75 0.48 -6.71
N MET A 146 5.62 0.06 -7.63
CA MET A 146 6.50 0.97 -8.36
C MET A 146 5.72 1.97 -9.23
N LEU A 147 4.61 1.54 -9.85
CA LEU A 147 3.69 2.42 -10.56
C LEU A 147 3.15 3.51 -9.63
N MET A 148 2.64 3.13 -8.44
CA MET A 148 2.12 4.09 -7.50
C MET A 148 3.23 5.01 -6.97
N MET A 149 4.41 4.50 -6.62
CA MET A 149 5.56 5.33 -6.26
C MET A 149 5.91 6.34 -7.36
N PHE A 150 5.86 5.93 -8.63
CA PHE A 150 6.09 6.83 -9.76
C PHE A 150 5.00 7.91 -9.87
N VAL A 151 3.73 7.51 -9.80
CA VAL A 151 2.58 8.43 -9.81
C VAL A 151 2.68 9.45 -8.67
N GLU A 152 3.03 8.99 -7.48
CA GLU A 152 3.13 9.81 -6.27
C GLU A 152 4.39 10.70 -6.26
N SER A 153 5.47 10.28 -6.93
CA SER A 153 6.69 11.08 -7.03
C SER A 153 6.52 12.41 -7.77
N ASN A 154 5.47 12.52 -8.61
CA ASN A 154 5.11 13.73 -9.34
C ASN A 154 4.18 14.66 -8.55
N GLU A 155 3.98 14.40 -7.25
CA GLU A 155 3.19 15.28 -6.39
C GLU A 155 3.78 16.69 -6.29
N ASP A 156 2.92 17.71 -6.43
CA ASP A 156 3.26 19.09 -6.15
C ASP A 156 3.71 19.24 -4.68
N PRO A 157 4.95 19.70 -4.42
CA PRO A 157 5.43 19.94 -3.06
C PRO A 157 4.52 20.85 -2.22
N SER A 158 3.76 21.75 -2.85
CA SER A 158 2.85 22.69 -2.17
C SER A 158 1.67 21.99 -1.47
N THR A 159 1.29 20.80 -1.95
CA THR A 159 0.16 20.02 -1.44
C THR A 159 0.57 18.98 -0.39
N ARG A 160 1.85 18.94 -0.01
CA ARG A 160 2.37 17.98 0.99
C ARG A 160 1.99 18.37 2.42
N ALA A 161 2.15 17.42 3.33
CA ALA A 161 2.02 17.66 4.77
C ALA A 161 2.98 18.77 5.20
N LYS A 162 2.54 19.54 6.21
CA LYS A 162 3.32 20.65 6.77
C LYS A 162 3.65 20.33 8.21
N LEU A 163 4.73 20.95 8.72
CA LEU A 163 4.98 20.95 10.16
C LEU A 163 3.80 21.64 10.83
N LEU A 164 3.15 20.95 11.78
CA LEU A 164 2.18 21.60 12.65
C LEU A 164 2.98 22.49 13.61
N ALA A 165 2.61 23.77 13.67
CA ALA A 165 3.20 24.76 14.56
C ALA A 165 2.79 24.52 16.02
#